data_AF-A0A965D5F7-F1
#
_entry.id   AF-A0A965D5F7-F1
#
_cell.length_a   1.000
_cell.length_b   1.000
_cell.length_c   1.000
_cell.angle_alpha   90.00
_cell.angle_beta   90.00
_cell.angle_gamma   90.00
#
_symmetry.space_group_name_H-M   'P 1'
#
loop_
_entity.id
_entity.type
_entity.pdbx_description
1 polymer ?
#
loop_
_entity_poly.entity_id
_entity_poly.type
_entity_poly.pdbx_seq_one_letter_code
_entity_poly.pdbx_strand_id
1 'polypeptide(L)'
;SSTGISALTAAQVASLSANQVSGLGAAQVAALAAAQLAQLTAVQISALGSTQVKGLSSSGIVALSPTQIQALTPTALHALSSTQIAAFTTTQMQAMSTTQFSAIA
;
A
#
# COMPACT_ATOMS: atom_id res chain seq x y z
N SER A 1 -15.31 2.38 10.51
CA SER A 1 -14.97 1.03 11.02
C SER A 1 -14.27 0.24 9.93
N SER A 2 -13.56 -0.85 10.25
CA SER A 2 -12.96 -1.77 9.27
C SER A 2 -14.01 -2.42 8.34
N THR A 3 -15.18 -2.74 8.89
CA THR A 3 -16.33 -3.26 8.12
C THR A 3 -16.85 -2.29 7.06
N GLY A 4 -16.87 -0.99 7.36
CA GLY A 4 -17.25 0.03 6.39
C GLY A 4 -16.24 0.16 5.24
N ILE A 5 -14.95 -0.03 5.53
CA ILE A 5 -13.88 0.04 4.53
C ILE A 5 -13.94 -1.17 3.58
N SER A 6 -14.13 -2.38 4.11
CA SER A 6 -14.27 -3.59 3.28
C SER A 6 -15.49 -3.55 2.37
N ALA A 7 -16.53 -2.78 2.72
CA ALA A 7 -17.76 -2.63 1.94
C ALA A 7 -17.64 -1.63 0.77
N LEU A 8 -16.56 -0.84 0.69
CA LEU A 8 -16.36 0.11 -0.39
C LEU A 8 -16.13 -0.64 -1.72
N THR A 9 -16.66 -0.11 -2.81
CA THR A 9 -16.26 -0.56 -4.14
C THR A 9 -14.85 -0.08 -4.46
N ALA A 10 -14.17 -0.77 -5.38
CA ALA A 10 -12.82 -0.39 -5.78
C ALA A 10 -12.78 1.02 -6.43
N ALA A 11 -13.83 1.42 -7.14
CA ALA A 11 -14.00 2.77 -7.67
C ALA A 11 -14.19 3.83 -6.56
N GLN A 12 -14.94 3.52 -5.51
CA GLN A 12 -15.06 4.42 -4.35
C GLN A 12 -13.71 4.58 -3.63
N VAL A 13 -12.93 3.51 -3.51
CA VAL A 13 -11.57 3.59 -2.96
C VAL A 13 -10.66 4.47 -3.82
N ALA A 14 -10.71 4.35 -5.15
CA ALA A 14 -9.98 5.22 -6.06
C ALA A 14 -10.40 6.71 -5.96
N SER A 15 -11.64 6.99 -5.54
CA SER A 15 -12.16 8.36 -5.38
C SER A 15 -11.75 9.06 -4.08
N LEU A 16 -11.13 8.34 -3.12
CA LEU A 16 -10.70 8.92 -1.86
C LEU A 16 -9.59 9.96 -2.08
N SER A 17 -9.61 11.05 -1.33
CA SER A 17 -8.47 11.97 -1.31
C SER A 17 -7.26 11.31 -0.63
N ALA A 18 -6.06 11.77 -0.99
CA ALA A 18 -4.81 11.38 -0.32
C ALA A 18 -4.87 11.60 1.21
N ASN A 19 -5.53 12.68 1.66
CA ASN A 19 -5.71 12.98 3.08
C ASN A 19 -6.64 11.98 3.79
N GLN A 20 -7.69 11.50 3.11
CA GLN A 20 -8.54 10.45 3.67
C GLN A 20 -7.79 9.13 3.78
N VAL A 21 -6.95 8.81 2.80
CA VAL A 21 -6.11 7.60 2.80
C VAL A 21 -5.05 7.65 3.90
N SER A 22 -4.36 8.78 4.08
CA SER A 22 -3.37 8.96 5.15
C SER A 22 -4.00 8.98 6.55
N GLY A 23 -5.29 9.30 6.64
CA GLY A 23 -6.08 9.23 7.88
C GLY A 23 -6.55 7.82 8.28
N LEU A 24 -6.36 6.79 7.43
CA LEU A 24 -6.76 5.42 7.77
C LEU A 24 -5.84 4.81 8.83
N GLY A 25 -6.39 4.08 9.79
CA GLY A 25 -5.58 3.26 10.71
C GLY A 25 -5.12 1.95 10.07
N ALA A 26 -4.15 1.29 10.70
CA ALA A 26 -3.62 0.00 10.22
C ALA A 26 -4.73 -1.07 10.07
N ALA A 27 -5.69 -1.12 11.00
CA ALA A 27 -6.80 -2.06 10.95
C ALA A 27 -7.77 -1.79 9.79
N GLN A 28 -7.99 -0.51 9.43
CA GLN A 28 -8.77 -0.15 8.24
C GLN A 28 -8.05 -0.57 6.96
N VAL A 29 -6.73 -0.37 6.89
CA VAL A 29 -5.94 -0.78 5.72
C VAL A 29 -5.90 -2.30 5.59
N ALA A 30 -5.77 -3.03 6.69
CA ALA A 30 -5.81 -4.49 6.71
C ALA A 30 -7.17 -5.06 6.25
N ALA A 31 -8.24 -4.28 6.37
CA ALA A 31 -9.57 -4.65 5.91
C ALA A 31 -9.79 -4.39 4.40
N LEU A 32 -8.86 -3.72 3.71
CA LEU A 32 -8.94 -3.54 2.27
C LEU A 32 -8.61 -4.85 1.56
N ALA A 33 -9.49 -5.25 0.66
CA ALA A 33 -9.25 -6.34 -0.28
C ALA A 33 -8.16 -5.96 -1.29
N ALA A 34 -7.45 -6.98 -1.81
CA ALA A 34 -6.45 -6.83 -2.86
C ALA A 34 -6.95 -6.02 -4.07
N ALA A 35 -8.18 -6.26 -4.51
CA ALA A 35 -8.80 -5.55 -5.63
C ALA A 35 -9.01 -4.05 -5.34
N GLN A 36 -9.29 -3.66 -4.10
CA GLN A 36 -9.43 -2.26 -3.70
C GLN A 36 -8.05 -1.57 -3.66
N LEU A 37 -7.04 -2.24 -3.10
CA LEU A 37 -5.66 -1.74 -3.07
C LEU A 37 -5.10 -1.52 -4.47
N ALA A 38 -5.38 -2.45 -5.41
CA ALA A 38 -4.99 -2.32 -6.80
C ALA A 38 -5.60 -1.10 -7.51
N GLN A 39 -6.70 -0.53 -7.01
CA GLN A 39 -7.33 0.67 -7.58
C GLN A 39 -6.82 1.98 -6.96
N LEU A 40 -5.96 1.94 -5.95
CA LEU A 40 -5.39 3.17 -5.39
C LEU A 40 -4.49 3.86 -6.41
N THR A 41 -4.67 5.15 -6.61
CA THR A 41 -3.78 5.96 -7.45
C THR A 41 -2.38 6.08 -6.83
N ALA A 42 -1.37 6.38 -7.65
CA ALA A 42 -0.02 6.67 -7.14
C ALA A 42 -0.01 7.80 -6.09
N VAL A 43 -0.88 8.80 -6.23
CA VAL A 43 -1.03 9.92 -5.27
C VAL A 43 -1.58 9.45 -3.93
N GLN A 44 -2.52 8.51 -3.93
CA GLN A 44 -3.02 7.91 -2.68
C GLN A 44 -1.98 6.99 -2.04
N ILE A 45 -1.21 6.25 -2.83
CA ILE A 45 -0.14 5.37 -2.33
C ILE A 45 1.01 6.18 -1.71
N SER A 46 1.40 7.30 -2.32
CA SER A 46 2.45 8.16 -1.76
C SER A 46 2.04 8.84 -0.45
N ALA A 47 0.73 8.91 -0.17
CA ALA A 47 0.19 9.40 1.09
C ALA A 47 0.18 8.35 2.22
N LEU A 48 0.51 7.08 1.93
CA LEU A 48 0.63 6.05 2.96
C LEU A 48 1.88 6.30 3.81
N GLY A 49 1.66 6.44 5.12
CA GLY A 49 2.72 6.50 6.12
C GLY A 49 2.98 5.13 6.76
N SER A 50 3.86 5.14 7.77
CA SER A 50 4.28 3.93 8.49
C SER A 50 3.11 3.17 9.15
N THR A 51 2.07 3.87 9.59
CA THR A 51 0.88 3.25 10.19
C THR A 51 0.09 2.45 9.16
N GLN A 52 -0.15 3.01 7.98
CA GLN A 52 -0.97 2.38 6.96
C GLN A 52 -0.25 1.17 6.35
N VAL A 53 1.03 1.29 6.03
CA VAL A 53 1.80 0.19 5.43
C VAL A 53 1.97 -1.00 6.35
N LYS A 54 2.02 -0.80 7.68
CA LYS A 54 1.96 -1.91 8.65
C LYS A 54 0.64 -2.68 8.61
N GLY A 55 -0.43 -2.07 8.10
CA GLY A 55 -1.71 -2.72 7.87
C GLY A 55 -1.81 -3.47 6.54
N LEU A 56 -0.87 -3.32 5.60
CA LEU A 56 -0.95 -4.01 4.32
C LEU A 56 -0.75 -5.52 4.49
N SER A 57 -1.68 -6.32 3.98
CA SER A 57 -1.52 -7.76 3.90
C SER A 57 -0.54 -8.15 2.80
N SER A 58 0.09 -9.32 2.90
CA SER A 58 0.97 -9.84 1.84
C SER A 58 0.25 -9.97 0.49
N SER A 59 -1.02 -10.39 0.48
CA SER A 59 -1.83 -10.45 -0.74
C SER A 59 -2.14 -9.06 -1.29
N GLY A 60 -2.32 -8.07 -0.42
CA GLY A 60 -2.45 -6.67 -0.80
C GLY A 60 -1.20 -6.12 -1.46
N ILE A 61 -0.01 -6.43 -0.93
CA ILE A 61 1.28 -6.04 -1.50
C ILE A 61 1.45 -6.65 -2.89
N VAL A 62 1.18 -7.94 -3.06
CA VAL A 62 1.26 -8.63 -4.37
C VAL A 62 0.32 -7.99 -5.41
N ALA A 63 -0.82 -7.45 -4.98
CA ALA A 63 -1.79 -6.83 -5.88
C ALA A 63 -1.42 -5.41 -6.35
N LEU A 64 -0.41 -4.78 -5.75
CA LEU A 64 0.06 -3.46 -6.19
C LEU A 64 0.80 -3.55 -7.53
N SER A 65 0.47 -2.64 -8.44
CA SER A 65 1.18 -2.46 -9.70
C SER A 65 2.59 -1.88 -9.48
N PRO A 66 3.51 -2.08 -10.44
CA PRO A 66 4.83 -1.43 -10.45
C PRO A 66 4.79 0.09 -10.26
N THR A 67 3.79 0.77 -10.81
CA THR A 67 3.62 2.22 -10.66
C THR A 67 3.22 2.61 -9.24
N GLN A 68 2.36 1.82 -8.58
CA GLN A 68 2.02 2.03 -7.18
C GLN A 68 3.24 1.74 -6.28
N ILE A 69 4.03 0.70 -6.57
CA ILE A 69 5.26 0.43 -5.82
C ILE A 69 6.23 1.60 -5.90
N GLN A 70 6.44 2.17 -7.09
CA GLN A 70 7.27 3.36 -7.26
C GLN A 70 6.76 4.59 -6.50
N ALA A 71 5.47 4.65 -6.20
CA ALA A 71 4.89 5.72 -5.41
C ALA A 71 5.09 5.56 -3.89
N LEU A 72 5.48 4.38 -3.39
CA LEU A 72 5.78 4.18 -1.98
C LEU A 72 7.03 4.96 -1.58
N THR A 73 6.92 5.72 -0.49
CA THR A 73 8.04 6.51 0.01
C THR A 73 9.05 5.61 0.74
N PRO A 74 10.36 5.97 0.77
CA PRO A 74 11.35 5.24 1.54
C PRO A 74 10.98 5.09 3.02
N THR A 75 10.35 6.11 3.62
CA THR A 75 9.87 6.08 5.01
C THR A 75 8.78 5.03 5.22
N ALA A 76 7.86 4.88 4.26
CA ALA A 76 6.83 3.86 4.32
C ALA A 76 7.43 2.46 4.14
N LEU A 77 8.37 2.30 3.21
CA LEU A 77 9.06 1.03 2.98
C LEU A 77 9.86 0.57 4.21
N HIS A 78 10.56 1.48 4.89
CA HIS A 78 11.28 1.19 6.15
C HIS A 78 10.37 0.68 7.28
N ALA A 79 9.07 0.97 7.22
CA ALA A 79 8.11 0.55 8.23
C ALA A 79 7.50 -0.83 7.96
N LEU A 80 7.79 -1.44 6.80
CA LEU A 80 7.34 -2.79 6.47
C LEU A 80 8.02 -3.83 7.36
N SER A 81 7.26 -4.87 7.69
CA SER A 81 7.80 -6.07 8.34
C SER A 81 8.53 -6.97 7.34
N SER A 82 9.37 -7.88 7.82
CA SER A 82 10.05 -8.89 6.99
C SER A 82 9.06 -9.75 6.19
N THR A 83 7.91 -10.11 6.78
CA THR A 83 6.84 -10.85 6.09
C THR A 83 6.23 -10.07 4.94
N GLN A 84 6.09 -8.75 5.09
CA GLN A 84 5.58 -7.88 4.03
C GLN A 84 6.64 -7.66 2.93
N ILE A 85 7.90 -7.50 3.31
CA ILE A 85 9.02 -7.39 2.34
C ILE A 85 9.14 -8.68 1.52
N ALA A 86 9.02 -9.84 2.16
CA ALA A 86 9.04 -11.14 1.47
C ALA A 86 7.85 -11.36 0.52
N ALA A 87 6.80 -10.54 0.61
CA ALA A 87 5.64 -10.62 -0.28
C ALA A 87 5.85 -9.91 -1.63
N PHE A 88 6.90 -9.08 -1.78
CA PHE A 88 7.17 -8.42 -3.05
C PHE A 88 7.49 -9.44 -4.15
N THR A 89 6.87 -9.23 -5.31
CA THR A 89 7.18 -10.02 -6.51
C THR A 89 8.45 -9.50 -7.18
N THR A 90 9.04 -10.33 -8.04
CA THR A 90 10.22 -9.93 -8.84
C THR A 90 9.94 -8.72 -9.74
N THR A 91 8.77 -8.65 -10.36
CA THR A 91 8.36 -7.51 -11.19
C THR A 91 8.24 -6.22 -10.38
N GLN A 92 7.72 -6.30 -9.15
CA GLN A 92 7.64 -5.14 -8.26
C GLN A 92 9.03 -4.68 -7.82
N MET A 93 9.92 -5.61 -7.43
CA MET A 93 11.30 -5.27 -7.05
C MET A 93 12.08 -4.64 -8.21
N GLN A 94 11.88 -5.11 -9.45
CA GLN A 94 12.52 -4.53 -10.63
C GLN A 94 12.05 -3.09 -10.92
N ALA A 95 10.85 -2.72 -10.47
CA ALA A 95 10.33 -1.37 -10.64
C ALA A 95 10.83 -0.39 -9.58
N MET A 96 11.40 -0.88 -8.48
CA MET A 96 11.87 -0.04 -7.38
C MET A 96 13.08 0.78 -7.82
N SER A 97 13.14 2.03 -7.37
CA SER A 97 14.37 2.81 -7.41
C SER A 97 15.41 2.25 -6.44
N THR A 98 16.68 2.63 -6.63
CA THR A 98 17.78 2.26 -5.72
C THR A 98 17.50 2.71 -4.28
N THR A 99 16.96 3.91 -4.08
CA THR A 99 16.60 4.43 -2.75
C THR A 99 15.50 3.58 -2.09
N GLN A 100 14.51 3.13 -2.85
CA GLN A 100 13.45 2.26 -2.33
C GLN A 100 13.99 0.88 -1.98
N PHE A 101 14.87 0.32 -2.81
CA PHE A 101 15.51 -0.96 -2.54
C PHE A 101 16.35 -0.90 -1.26
N SER A 102 17.17 0.14 -1.07
CA SER A 102 17.94 0.36 0.16
C SER A 102 17.07 0.56 1.41
N ALA A 103 15.78 0.91 1.26
CA ALA A 103 14.87 1.05 2.39
C ALA A 103 14.29 -0.28 2.89
N ILE A 104 14.43 -1.37 2.11
CA ILE A 104 13.96 -2.72 2.46
C ILE A 104 15.08 -3.76 2.56
N ALA A 105 16.33 -3.38 2.23
CA ALA A 105 17.53 -4.19 2.30
C ALA A 105 18.24 -4.01 3.64
#